data_AF-A0A521WRL9-F1
#
_entry.id   AF-A0A521WRL9-F1
#
_cell.length_a   1.000
_cell.length_b   1.000
_cell.length_c   1.000
_cell.angle_alpha   90.00
_cell.angle_beta   90.00
_cell.angle_gamma   90.00
#
_symmetry.space_group_name_H-M   'P 1'
#
loop_
_entity.id
_entity.type
_entity.pdbx_description
1 polymer ?
#
loop_
_entity_poly.entity_id
_entity_poly.type
_entity_poly.pdbx_seq_one_letter_code
_entity_poly.pdbx_strand_id
1 'polypeptide(L)'
;MKLFGGAPREKSSSDEEPRDPKKRRTLKLGAAVLVSGLAGSSRESVKQPLGTFAERFNAAEQLHMNGITDFQRTAYKPEISEALAQGINPDLNYPESLGELASRLKDAATHFLGKDAGITATANLKNMDAWRMYLGLPQLHDTFGISDFKPEKSTDDIYYYQIKGFKSGITEEDRRWFKKPEGVTIQRAVERASYDDEMRAQNVGGMYNEDRQNGIMGGYKLTLGKDGGGNYLAYYDKWKLDGTPEGKGGLVGKPFEIYDRIYYDPLTFEVVEPKAISPEALA
;
A
#
# COMPACT_ATOMS: atom_id res chain seq x y z
N MET A 1 73.00 -45.06 -4.06
CA MET A 1 72.41 -45.86 -2.97
C MET A 1 70.91 -45.53 -2.93
N LYS A 2 70.05 -46.57 -3.03
CA LYS A 2 68.57 -46.68 -2.94
C LYS A 2 67.78 -45.40 -2.60
N LEU A 3 66.86 -44.90 -3.44
CA LEU A 3 65.46 -45.34 -3.75
C LEU A 3 64.47 -45.31 -2.57
N PHE A 4 63.20 -45.01 -2.92
CA PHE A 4 61.93 -44.90 -2.16
C PHE A 4 61.59 -43.47 -1.67
N GLY A 5 60.45 -42.85 -2.02
CA GLY A 5 59.20 -43.34 -2.60
C GLY A 5 58.06 -43.18 -1.59
N GLY A 6 57.06 -42.34 -1.88
CA GLY A 6 55.87 -42.19 -1.05
C GLY A 6 54.98 -41.02 -1.46
N ALA A 7 54.16 -41.20 -2.49
CA ALA A 7 53.07 -40.29 -2.83
C ALA A 7 51.91 -40.45 -1.83
N PRO A 8 51.19 -39.37 -1.49
CA PRO A 8 50.03 -39.46 -0.60
C PRO A 8 48.83 -40.13 -1.30
N ARG A 9 48.24 -41.11 -0.60
CA ARG A 9 47.01 -41.83 -0.95
C ARG A 9 45.83 -40.85 -1.01
N GLU A 10 45.17 -40.78 -2.16
CA GLU A 10 43.78 -40.31 -2.29
C GLU A 10 42.87 -41.24 -1.46
N LYS A 11 42.11 -40.65 -0.54
CA LYS A 11 41.00 -41.33 0.14
C LYS A 11 39.76 -41.19 -0.74
N SER A 12 39.32 -42.28 -1.34
CA SER A 12 38.00 -42.38 -1.96
C SER A 12 36.92 -42.33 -0.88
N SER A 13 36.16 -41.23 -0.82
CA SER A 13 34.91 -41.16 -0.04
C SER A 13 33.76 -41.67 -0.91
N SER A 14 33.61 -42.99 -0.98
CA SER A 14 32.43 -43.65 -1.55
C SER A 14 31.78 -44.47 -0.44
N ASP A 15 31.14 -43.77 0.49
CA ASP A 15 30.23 -44.34 1.49
C ASP A 15 29.14 -43.27 1.77
N GLU A 16 28.31 -43.00 0.75
CA GLU A 16 27.00 -42.41 1.00
C GLU A 16 26.03 -43.56 1.29
N GLU A 17 25.59 -43.65 2.54
CA GLU A 17 24.45 -44.48 2.93
C GLU A 17 23.24 -44.18 2.03
N PRO A 18 22.50 -45.20 1.57
CA PRO A 18 21.26 -44.99 0.82
C PRO A 18 20.24 -44.31 1.75
N ARG A 19 20.04 -43.00 1.54
CA ARG A 19 18.95 -42.24 2.15
C ARG A 19 17.64 -42.89 1.75
N ASP A 20 16.99 -43.55 2.71
CA ASP A 20 15.67 -44.16 2.56
C ASP A 20 14.63 -43.13 2.05
N PRO A 21 14.13 -43.26 0.81
CA PRO A 21 13.19 -42.30 0.24
C PRO A 21 11.76 -42.41 0.84
N LYS A 22 11.49 -43.32 1.78
CA LYS A 22 10.13 -43.62 2.24
C LYS A 22 9.68 -42.96 3.54
N LYS A 23 10.46 -42.05 4.12
CA LYS A 23 10.02 -41.24 5.28
C LYS A 23 9.99 -39.73 5.01
N ARG A 24 9.47 -39.32 3.86
CA ARG A 24 8.84 -37.99 3.78
C ARG A 24 7.53 -38.07 4.55
N ARG A 25 7.56 -37.62 5.81
CA ARG A 25 6.34 -37.23 6.52
C ARG A 25 5.65 -36.19 5.65
N THR A 26 4.71 -36.64 4.82
CA THR A 26 3.68 -35.79 4.26
C THR A 26 2.91 -35.28 5.45
N LEU A 27 3.30 -34.10 5.93
CA LEU A 27 2.45 -33.27 6.75
C LEU A 27 1.21 -33.04 5.88
N LYS A 28 0.20 -33.88 6.10
CA LYS A 28 -1.16 -33.60 5.67
C LYS A 28 -1.61 -32.40 6.51
N LEU A 29 -1.13 -31.21 6.16
CA LEU A 29 -1.86 -29.99 6.47
C LEU A 29 -3.17 -30.16 5.71
N GLY A 30 -4.17 -30.70 6.40
CA GLY A 30 -5.52 -30.66 5.90
C GLY A 30 -5.83 -29.19 5.68
N ALA A 31 -6.10 -28.81 4.42
CA ALA A 31 -6.68 -27.53 4.05
C ALA A 31 -8.13 -27.43 4.58
N ALA A 32 -8.33 -27.72 5.86
CA ALA A 32 -9.45 -27.21 6.62
C ALA A 32 -9.09 -25.76 6.95
N VAL A 33 -9.15 -24.90 5.93
CA VAL A 33 -9.17 -23.45 6.13
C VAL A 33 -10.31 -23.22 7.12
N LEU A 34 -9.93 -22.79 8.32
CA LEU A 34 -10.77 -22.54 9.49
C LEU A 34 -11.75 -21.38 9.23
N VAL A 35 -12.59 -21.47 8.20
CA VAL A 35 -13.73 -20.56 7.99
C VAL A 35 -14.70 -20.67 9.19
N SER A 36 -14.73 -21.83 9.84
CA SER A 36 -15.60 -22.11 11.01
C SER A 36 -15.25 -21.33 12.28
N GLY A 37 -14.05 -20.74 12.39
CA GLY A 37 -13.63 -19.95 13.55
C GLY A 37 -14.02 -18.47 13.50
N LEU A 38 -14.56 -17.99 12.37
CA LEU A 38 -14.66 -16.57 12.04
C LEU A 38 -16.07 -15.99 12.21
N ALA A 39 -17.05 -16.80 12.61
CA ALA A 39 -18.46 -16.41 12.72
C ALA A 39 -18.87 -15.83 14.10
N GLY A 40 -17.94 -15.61 15.03
CA GLY A 40 -18.28 -15.56 16.45
C GLY A 40 -17.57 -14.51 17.30
N SER A 41 -17.46 -13.25 16.85
CA SER A 41 -17.50 -12.11 17.77
C SER A 41 -17.53 -10.80 16.97
N SER A 42 -18.70 -10.20 16.86
CA SER A 42 -18.83 -8.75 16.72
C SER A 42 -18.41 -8.08 18.04
N ARG A 43 -17.15 -8.28 18.44
CA ARG A 43 -16.56 -7.49 19.53
C ARG A 43 -16.35 -6.10 18.95
N GLU A 44 -16.89 -5.08 19.62
CA GLU A 44 -16.49 -3.70 19.39
C GLU A 44 -14.98 -3.68 19.20
N SER A 45 -14.55 -3.34 17.99
CA SER A 45 -13.14 -3.23 17.69
C SER A 45 -12.60 -2.17 18.63
N VAL A 46 -11.86 -2.59 19.66
CA VAL A 46 -11.03 -1.69 20.46
C VAL A 46 -10.28 -0.87 19.42
N LYS A 47 -10.54 0.45 19.38
CA LYS A 47 -9.86 1.36 18.47
C LYS A 47 -8.38 1.25 18.80
N GLN A 48 -7.68 0.36 18.11
CA GLN A 48 -6.24 0.25 18.27
C GLN A 48 -5.69 1.63 17.92
N PRO A 49 -4.81 2.18 18.77
CA PRO A 49 -4.28 3.51 18.53
C PRO A 49 -3.69 3.53 17.11
N LEU A 50 -4.27 4.37 16.27
CA LEU A 50 -3.65 4.79 15.03
C LEU A 50 -2.38 5.54 15.46
N GLY A 51 -1.23 5.25 14.86
CA GLY A 51 0.01 5.94 15.25
C GLY A 51 -0.16 7.45 15.05
N THR A 52 0.35 8.25 15.98
CA THR A 52 0.12 9.70 16.05
C THR A 52 0.93 10.47 15.01
N PHE A 53 0.53 11.70 14.66
CA PHE A 53 1.30 12.50 13.71
C PHE A 53 2.72 12.84 14.24
N ALA A 54 2.87 12.91 15.55
CA ALA A 54 4.16 13.11 16.21
C ALA A 54 5.13 11.93 15.99
N GLU A 55 4.61 10.70 15.86
CA GLU A 55 5.40 9.48 15.65
C GLU A 55 5.87 9.29 14.21
N ARG A 56 5.50 10.20 13.28
CA ARG A 56 5.75 10.04 11.84
C ARG A 56 7.23 9.82 11.48
N PHE A 57 8.17 10.39 12.22
CA PHE A 57 9.60 10.21 11.96
C PHE A 57 10.07 8.79 12.30
N ASN A 58 9.60 8.24 13.42
CA ASN A 58 9.83 6.83 13.76
C ASN A 58 9.13 5.92 12.74
N ALA A 59 7.88 6.23 12.38
CA ALA A 59 7.17 5.49 11.33
C ALA A 59 7.91 5.53 9.98
N ALA A 60 8.54 6.65 9.63
CA ALA A 60 9.32 6.80 8.41
C ALA A 60 10.56 5.90 8.42
N GLU A 61 11.30 5.88 9.55
CA GLU A 61 12.44 4.98 9.75
C GLU A 61 12.02 3.51 9.67
N GLN A 62 10.93 3.14 10.34
CA GLN A 62 10.40 1.77 10.29
C GLN A 62 10.00 1.36 8.88
N LEU A 63 9.28 2.23 8.16
CA LEU A 63 8.85 1.97 6.79
C LEU A 63 10.06 1.82 5.85
N HIS A 64 11.10 2.63 6.04
CA HIS A 64 12.34 2.53 5.28
C HIS A 64 13.11 1.23 5.57
N MET A 65 13.29 0.88 6.84
CA MET A 65 14.11 -0.26 7.25
C MET A 65 13.40 -1.60 7.02
N ASN A 66 12.09 -1.65 7.24
CA ASN A 66 11.33 -2.90 7.28
C ASN A 66 10.31 -3.03 6.13
N GLY A 67 10.15 -2.00 5.30
CA GLY A 67 9.07 -1.94 4.31
C GLY A 67 7.67 -1.82 4.94
N ILE A 68 7.55 -1.65 6.26
CA ILE A 68 6.27 -1.57 6.97
C ILE A 68 6.44 -0.88 8.33
N THR A 69 5.41 -0.15 8.75
CA THR A 69 5.30 0.46 10.09
C THR A 69 4.67 -0.49 11.11
N ASP A 70 4.93 -0.30 12.40
CA ASP A 70 4.32 -1.10 13.47
C ASP A 70 2.78 -1.05 13.46
N PHE A 71 2.20 0.11 13.12
CA PHE A 71 0.74 0.27 12.96
C PHE A 71 0.13 -0.71 11.96
N GLN A 72 0.81 -0.93 10.83
CA GLN A 72 0.35 -1.86 9.78
C GLN A 72 0.63 -3.30 10.17
N ARG A 73 1.75 -3.55 10.84
CA ARG A 73 2.12 -4.89 11.31
C ARG A 73 1.06 -5.49 12.22
N THR A 74 0.24 -4.70 12.92
CA THR A 74 -0.89 -5.22 13.72
C THR A 74 -1.95 -5.93 12.87
N ALA A 75 -2.02 -5.64 11.57
CA ALA A 75 -2.95 -6.25 10.63
C ALA A 75 -2.52 -7.66 10.20
N TYR A 76 -1.23 -7.98 10.39
CA TYR A 76 -0.62 -9.21 9.92
C TYR A 76 -1.27 -10.44 10.56
N LYS A 77 -1.66 -11.39 9.71
CA LYS A 77 -2.13 -12.72 10.11
C LYS A 77 -1.20 -13.75 9.46
N PRO A 78 -0.31 -14.41 10.23
CA PRO A 78 0.62 -15.38 9.69
C PRO A 78 -0.07 -16.40 8.79
N GLU A 79 0.56 -16.72 7.66
CA GLU A 79 0.10 -17.64 6.61
C GLU A 79 -1.08 -17.11 5.78
N ILE A 80 -2.05 -16.45 6.42
CA ILE A 80 -3.23 -15.90 5.76
C ILE A 80 -2.83 -14.67 4.92
N SER A 81 -2.09 -13.72 5.50
CA SER A 81 -1.65 -12.51 4.79
C SER A 81 -0.80 -12.87 3.57
N GLU A 82 0.13 -13.83 3.68
CA GLU A 82 0.96 -14.28 2.56
C GLU A 82 0.15 -14.97 1.47
N ALA A 83 -0.76 -15.87 1.85
CA ALA A 83 -1.63 -16.55 0.90
C ALA A 83 -2.51 -15.55 0.12
N LEU A 84 -3.05 -14.54 0.81
CA LEU A 84 -3.82 -13.46 0.18
C LEU A 84 -2.97 -12.59 -0.73
N ALA A 85 -1.78 -12.19 -0.29
CA ALA A 85 -0.86 -11.38 -1.09
C ALA A 85 -0.39 -12.08 -2.37
N GLN A 86 -0.33 -13.42 -2.37
CA GLN A 86 0.04 -14.21 -3.54
C GLN A 86 -1.16 -14.61 -4.40
N GLY A 87 -2.32 -14.82 -3.77
CA GLY A 87 -3.54 -15.31 -4.41
C GLY A 87 -4.42 -14.25 -5.04
N ILE A 88 -4.28 -13.00 -4.61
CA ILE A 88 -5.11 -11.89 -5.09
C ILE A 88 -4.23 -10.91 -5.86
N ASN A 89 -4.55 -10.74 -7.14
CA ASN A 89 -4.03 -9.65 -7.96
C ASN A 89 -5.00 -8.46 -7.82
N PRO A 90 -4.59 -7.35 -7.19
CA PRO A 90 -5.47 -6.20 -6.95
C PRO A 90 -5.91 -5.48 -8.25
N ASP A 91 -5.23 -5.70 -9.39
CA ASP A 91 -5.58 -5.06 -10.66
C ASP A 91 -6.66 -5.82 -11.45
N LEU A 92 -6.88 -7.11 -11.15
CA LEU A 92 -7.84 -7.96 -11.85
C LEU A 92 -9.21 -8.04 -11.14
N ASN A 93 -9.50 -7.05 -10.28
CA ASN A 93 -10.60 -6.97 -9.32
C ASN A 93 -10.40 -7.76 -8.04
N TYR A 94 -10.77 -7.12 -6.93
CA TYR A 94 -10.97 -7.74 -5.63
C TYR A 94 -12.16 -8.72 -5.69
N PRO A 95 -12.17 -9.78 -4.86
CA PRO A 95 -13.31 -10.68 -4.81
C PRO A 95 -14.57 -9.92 -4.38
N GLU A 96 -15.69 -10.15 -5.07
CA GLU A 96 -16.96 -9.48 -4.77
C GLU A 96 -17.77 -10.21 -3.68
N SER A 97 -17.36 -11.44 -3.33
CA SER A 97 -18.05 -12.28 -2.35
C SER A 97 -17.09 -13.15 -1.54
N LEU A 98 -17.55 -13.60 -0.36
CA LEU A 98 -16.82 -14.55 0.47
C LEU A 98 -16.55 -15.88 -0.25
N GLY A 99 -17.47 -16.32 -1.12
CA GLY A 99 -17.31 -17.54 -1.91
C GLY A 99 -16.16 -17.41 -2.92
N GLU A 100 -16.07 -16.26 -3.59
CA GLU A 100 -14.98 -15.97 -4.50
C GLU A 100 -13.64 -15.85 -3.77
N LEU A 101 -13.60 -15.14 -2.64
CA LEU A 101 -12.41 -15.06 -1.80
C LEU A 101 -11.94 -16.45 -1.34
N ALA A 102 -12.86 -17.30 -0.90
CA ALA A 102 -12.54 -18.68 -0.50
C ALA A 102 -11.99 -19.51 -1.68
N SER A 103 -12.54 -19.32 -2.90
CA SER A 103 -12.02 -19.96 -4.10
C SER A 103 -10.59 -19.50 -4.40
N ARG A 104 -10.35 -18.18 -4.42
CA ARG A 104 -9.02 -17.61 -4.67
C ARG A 104 -8.00 -18.06 -3.63
N LEU A 105 -8.38 -18.13 -2.35
CA LEU A 105 -7.53 -18.66 -1.28
C LEU A 105 -7.22 -20.15 -1.47
N LYS A 106 -8.20 -20.95 -1.88
CA LYS A 106 -7.99 -22.37 -2.17
C LYS A 106 -7.02 -22.56 -3.33
N ASP A 107 -7.17 -21.78 -4.39
CA ASP A 107 -6.27 -21.80 -5.55
C ASP A 107 -4.87 -21.31 -5.17
N ALA A 108 -4.77 -20.23 -4.39
CA ALA A 108 -3.50 -19.75 -3.85
C ALA A 108 -2.79 -20.82 -3.01
N ALA A 109 -3.53 -21.54 -2.17
CA ALA A 109 -2.99 -22.60 -1.33
C ALA A 109 -2.49 -23.80 -2.16
N THR A 110 -3.19 -24.18 -3.24
CA THR A 110 -2.72 -25.26 -4.14
C THR A 110 -1.46 -24.83 -4.90
N HIS A 111 -1.39 -23.58 -5.35
CA HIS A 111 -0.20 -23.03 -6.02
C HIS A 111 1.00 -22.83 -5.08
N PHE A 112 0.76 -22.38 -3.84
CA PHE A 112 1.81 -22.21 -2.82
C PHE A 112 2.50 -23.55 -2.52
N LEU A 113 1.73 -24.62 -2.43
CA LEU A 113 2.26 -25.98 -2.25
C LEU A 113 2.91 -26.53 -3.53
N GLY A 114 2.55 -25.99 -4.70
CA GLY A 114 3.04 -26.39 -6.01
C GLY A 114 4.34 -25.74 -6.47
N LYS A 115 4.93 -24.80 -5.71
CA LYS A 115 6.12 -23.98 -6.09
C LYS A 115 5.99 -23.09 -7.33
N ASP A 116 4.95 -23.24 -8.15
CA ASP A 116 4.70 -22.44 -9.35
C ASP A 116 3.60 -21.39 -9.09
N ALA A 117 3.79 -20.54 -8.08
CA ALA A 117 2.96 -19.35 -7.89
C ALA A 117 3.50 -18.24 -8.80
N GLY A 118 3.15 -18.31 -10.09
CA GLY A 118 3.35 -17.22 -11.02
C GLY A 118 2.44 -16.07 -10.65
N ILE A 119 2.88 -15.18 -9.77
CA ILE A 119 2.31 -13.83 -9.69
C ILE A 119 2.36 -13.29 -11.12
N THR A 120 1.19 -13.06 -11.68
CA THR A 120 1.04 -12.69 -13.08
C THR A 120 1.90 -11.45 -13.35
N ALA A 121 2.79 -11.54 -14.34
CA ALA A 121 3.75 -10.50 -14.72
C ALA A 121 3.13 -9.15 -15.14
N THR A 122 1.81 -9.01 -14.99
CA THR A 122 0.99 -7.86 -15.35
C THR A 122 0.50 -7.06 -14.14
N ALA A 123 0.74 -7.52 -12.91
CA ALA A 123 0.33 -6.76 -11.73
C ALA A 123 1.13 -5.45 -11.61
N ASN A 124 0.42 -4.34 -11.44
CA ASN A 124 0.95 -3.05 -11.07
C ASN A 124 1.63 -3.18 -9.70
N LEU A 125 2.96 -3.17 -9.74
CA LEU A 125 3.83 -3.36 -8.58
C LEU A 125 3.53 -2.39 -7.43
N LYS A 126 3.06 -1.17 -7.75
CA LYS A 126 2.69 -0.16 -6.76
C LYS A 126 1.37 -0.48 -6.05
N ASN A 127 0.38 -0.96 -6.79
CA ASN A 127 -0.89 -1.42 -6.22
C ASN A 127 -0.68 -2.65 -5.34
N MET A 128 0.24 -3.54 -5.74
CA MET A 128 0.66 -4.67 -4.92
C MET A 128 1.28 -4.23 -3.59
N ASP A 129 2.11 -3.18 -3.55
CA ASP A 129 2.63 -2.64 -2.30
C ASP A 129 1.50 -2.13 -1.39
N ALA A 130 0.47 -1.49 -1.95
CA ALA A 130 -0.69 -1.01 -1.20
C ALA A 130 -1.46 -2.18 -0.58
N TRP A 131 -1.69 -3.23 -1.37
CA TRP A 131 -2.33 -4.48 -0.92
C TRP A 131 -1.54 -5.18 0.18
N ARG A 132 -0.22 -5.27 0.02
CA ARG A 132 0.66 -5.87 1.03
C ARG A 132 0.65 -5.09 2.32
N MET A 133 0.77 -3.76 2.26
CA MET A 133 0.69 -2.91 3.45
C MET A 133 -0.65 -3.04 4.14
N TYR A 134 -1.76 -3.07 3.38
CA TYR A 134 -3.09 -3.34 3.93
C TYR A 134 -3.13 -4.65 4.71
N LEU A 135 -2.50 -5.72 4.21
CA LEU A 135 -2.41 -7.03 4.87
C LEU A 135 -1.38 -7.13 6.01
N GLY A 136 -0.71 -6.04 6.36
CA GLY A 136 0.35 -6.02 7.37
C GLY A 136 1.66 -6.68 6.92
N LEU A 137 1.91 -6.71 5.61
CA LEU A 137 3.15 -7.20 5.02
C LEU A 137 4.06 -6.06 4.53
N PRO A 138 5.39 -6.24 4.53
CA PRO A 138 6.32 -5.30 3.92
C PRO A 138 6.03 -5.01 2.44
N GLN A 139 6.11 -3.73 2.05
CA GLN A 139 6.18 -3.34 0.64
C GLN A 139 7.43 -3.90 -0.02
N LEU A 140 7.38 -4.12 -1.34
CA LEU A 140 8.47 -4.72 -2.12
C LEU A 140 9.20 -3.72 -3.01
N HIS A 141 8.53 -2.63 -3.41
CA HIS A 141 9.04 -1.70 -4.42
C HIS A 141 9.27 -0.29 -3.86
N ASP A 142 9.25 -0.14 -2.55
CA ASP A 142 9.41 1.16 -1.87
C ASP A 142 8.44 2.21 -2.41
N THR A 143 7.20 1.81 -2.69
CA THR A 143 6.17 2.68 -3.27
C THR A 143 5.74 3.79 -2.32
N PHE A 144 5.68 3.51 -1.01
CA PHE A 144 5.15 4.42 0.00
C PHE A 144 6.25 5.01 0.89
N GLY A 145 6.06 6.27 1.25
CA GLY A 145 6.74 6.96 2.34
C GLY A 145 5.76 7.40 3.42
N ILE A 146 6.26 8.01 4.48
CA ILE A 146 5.43 8.77 5.44
C ILE A 146 5.42 10.22 4.99
N SER A 147 4.24 10.86 5.00
CA SER A 147 4.11 12.27 4.63
C SER A 147 4.59 13.17 5.75
N ASP A 148 5.23 14.26 5.37
CA ASP A 148 5.60 15.35 6.28
C ASP A 148 4.39 16.24 6.64
N PHE A 149 3.26 16.05 5.98
CA PHE A 149 2.08 16.91 6.11
C PHE A 149 0.89 16.16 6.72
N LYS A 150 0.05 16.94 7.41
CA LYS A 150 -1.27 16.55 7.88
C LYS A 150 -2.33 17.38 7.15
N PRO A 151 -3.51 16.83 6.80
CA PRO A 151 -4.59 17.65 6.29
C PRO A 151 -5.00 18.70 7.32
N GLU A 152 -5.06 19.97 6.93
CA GLU A 152 -5.33 21.10 7.84
C GLU A 152 -6.65 20.96 8.62
N LYS A 153 -7.66 20.36 7.98
CA LYS A 153 -8.99 20.14 8.56
C LYS A 153 -9.16 18.79 9.25
N SER A 154 -8.10 17.98 9.33
CA SER A 154 -8.18 16.67 9.99
C SER A 154 -8.20 16.84 11.50
N THR A 155 -9.24 16.29 12.14
CA THR A 155 -9.34 16.16 13.60
C THR A 155 -8.62 14.93 14.13
N ASP A 156 -8.26 13.99 13.27
CA ASP A 156 -7.56 12.77 13.64
C ASP A 156 -6.08 13.08 13.88
N ASP A 157 -5.53 12.63 15.01
CA ASP A 157 -4.10 12.71 15.28
C ASP A 157 -3.40 11.45 14.81
N ILE A 158 -3.18 11.36 13.50
CA ILE A 158 -2.51 10.23 12.86
C ILE A 158 -1.42 10.69 11.90
N TYR A 159 -0.43 9.85 11.65
CA TYR A 159 0.46 10.05 10.50
C TYR A 159 -0.17 9.53 9.21
N TYR A 160 0.26 10.10 8.08
CA TYR A 160 -0.25 9.79 6.76
C TYR A 160 0.84 9.18 5.89
N TYR A 161 0.45 8.35 4.92
CA TYR A 161 1.36 7.82 3.92
C TYR A 161 1.42 8.75 2.70
N GLN A 162 2.53 8.76 1.99
CA GLN A 162 2.68 9.42 0.69
C GLN A 162 3.07 8.40 -0.36
N ILE A 163 2.76 8.67 -1.63
CA ILE A 163 3.24 7.87 -2.75
C ILE A 163 4.55 8.46 -3.24
N LYS A 164 5.64 7.69 -3.14
CA LYS A 164 6.96 8.14 -3.60
C LYS A 164 6.93 8.37 -5.10
N GLY A 165 7.50 9.51 -5.51
CA GLY A 165 7.53 9.91 -6.90
C GLY A 165 6.18 10.35 -7.48
N PHE A 166 5.11 10.46 -6.68
CA PHE A 166 3.80 10.92 -7.20
C PHE A 166 3.89 12.29 -7.89
N LYS A 167 4.76 13.18 -7.38
CA LYS A 167 5.08 14.48 -8.00
C LYS A 167 5.57 14.36 -9.45
N SER A 168 6.35 13.31 -9.75
CA SER A 168 6.86 13.04 -11.11
C SER A 168 5.80 12.47 -12.05
N GLY A 169 4.72 11.91 -11.50
CA GLY A 169 3.56 11.41 -12.26
C GLY A 169 2.60 12.50 -12.71
N ILE A 170 2.75 13.75 -12.25
CA ILE A 170 1.96 14.86 -12.80
C ILE A 170 2.47 15.16 -14.21
N THR A 171 1.74 14.66 -15.20
CA THR A 171 2.08 14.82 -16.61
C THR A 171 1.80 16.23 -17.12
N GLU A 172 2.34 16.59 -18.28
CA GLU A 172 1.91 17.81 -18.98
C GLU A 172 0.42 17.81 -19.34
N GLU A 173 -0.25 16.65 -19.37
CA GLU A 173 -1.70 16.58 -19.53
C GLU A 173 -2.43 16.97 -18.23
N ASP A 174 -1.98 16.48 -17.08
CA ASP A 174 -2.46 16.96 -15.77
C ASP A 174 -2.20 18.46 -15.60
N ARG A 175 -1.03 18.94 -16.08
CA ARG A 175 -0.72 20.37 -16.16
C ARG A 175 -1.62 21.13 -17.13
N ARG A 176 -2.12 20.51 -18.19
CA ARG A 176 -3.11 21.13 -19.09
C ARG A 176 -4.45 21.30 -18.41
N TRP A 177 -4.86 20.42 -17.51
CA TRP A 177 -6.01 20.67 -16.64
C TRP A 177 -5.79 21.89 -15.74
N PHE A 178 -4.54 22.14 -15.33
CA PHE A 178 -4.16 23.34 -14.57
C PHE A 178 -4.08 24.63 -15.42
N LYS A 179 -3.66 24.51 -16.68
CA LYS A 179 -3.36 25.64 -17.60
C LYS A 179 -4.53 26.09 -18.49
N LYS A 180 -5.75 25.53 -18.38
CA LYS A 180 -6.84 25.87 -19.32
C LYS A 180 -7.09 27.39 -19.38
N PRO A 181 -6.90 28.04 -20.55
CA PRO A 181 -7.10 29.47 -20.71
C PRO A 181 -8.59 29.82 -20.78
N GLU A 182 -8.91 31.01 -20.27
CA GLU A 182 -10.20 31.71 -20.35
C GLU A 182 -11.34 31.15 -19.47
N GLY A 183 -11.25 31.49 -18.18
CA GLY A 183 -12.44 31.65 -17.34
C GLY A 183 -12.85 30.43 -16.52
N VAL A 184 -12.06 29.35 -16.47
CA VAL A 184 -12.22 28.29 -15.46
C VAL A 184 -10.84 28.02 -14.86
N THR A 185 -10.43 28.86 -13.92
CA THR A 185 -9.31 28.54 -13.02
C THR A 185 -9.58 27.21 -12.32
N ILE A 186 -8.56 26.49 -11.83
CA ILE A 186 -8.79 25.32 -10.95
C ILE A 186 -9.71 25.72 -9.79
N GLN A 187 -9.61 26.96 -9.32
CA GLN A 187 -10.54 27.54 -8.37
C GLN A 187 -11.98 27.52 -8.89
N ARG A 188 -12.25 27.95 -10.13
CA ARG A 188 -13.56 27.80 -10.79
C ARG A 188 -13.93 26.36 -11.15
N ALA A 189 -13.00 25.43 -11.37
CA ALA A 189 -13.29 24.02 -11.62
C ALA A 189 -13.64 23.29 -10.32
N VAL A 190 -12.96 23.61 -9.22
CA VAL A 190 -13.29 23.20 -7.85
C VAL A 190 -14.61 23.85 -7.43
N GLU A 191 -14.86 25.12 -7.76
CA GLU A 191 -16.12 25.82 -7.53
C GLU A 191 -17.27 25.28 -8.42
N ARG A 192 -17.02 24.94 -9.70
CA ARG A 192 -18.04 24.32 -10.58
C ARG A 192 -18.33 22.88 -10.20
N ALA A 193 -17.29 22.10 -9.87
CA ALA A 193 -17.49 20.77 -9.31
C ALA A 193 -18.34 20.87 -8.03
N SER A 194 -18.11 21.89 -7.19
CA SER A 194 -18.97 22.14 -6.03
C SER A 194 -20.39 22.64 -6.35
N TYR A 195 -20.66 23.08 -7.58
CA TYR A 195 -21.97 23.59 -8.01
C TYR A 195 -22.83 22.49 -8.66
N ASP A 196 -22.26 21.61 -9.48
CA ASP A 196 -22.98 20.42 -9.98
C ASP A 196 -23.09 19.30 -8.93
N ASP A 197 -22.19 19.28 -7.93
CA ASP A 197 -22.31 18.45 -6.73
C ASP A 197 -23.16 19.10 -5.63
N GLU A 198 -24.01 20.10 -5.83
CA GLU A 198 -24.96 20.51 -4.76
C GLU A 198 -25.86 19.34 -4.28
N MET A 199 -25.92 18.23 -5.04
CA MET A 199 -26.53 16.95 -4.64
C MET A 199 -25.61 15.99 -3.82
N ARG A 200 -24.31 16.29 -3.69
CA ARG A 200 -23.29 15.52 -2.93
C ARG A 200 -22.43 16.36 -1.97
N ALA A 201 -22.47 17.69 -2.09
CA ALA A 201 -21.60 18.68 -1.45
C ALA A 201 -22.08 19.11 -0.06
N GLN A 202 -22.51 18.17 0.77
CA GLN A 202 -22.58 18.46 2.20
C GLN A 202 -21.22 18.37 2.91
N ASN A 203 -20.11 18.03 2.24
CA ASN A 203 -18.78 18.12 2.88
C ASN A 203 -17.57 18.27 1.92
N VAL A 204 -17.05 19.51 1.89
CA VAL A 204 -15.65 19.94 1.66
C VAL A 204 -15.08 19.86 0.22
N GLY A 205 -14.88 21.01 -0.41
CA GLY A 205 -14.42 21.19 -1.80
C GLY A 205 -13.11 20.49 -2.19
N GLY A 206 -13.22 19.54 -3.12
CA GLY A 206 -12.11 18.90 -3.83
C GLY A 206 -12.60 18.25 -5.13
N MET A 207 -11.68 18.03 -6.06
CA MET A 207 -11.95 17.29 -7.30
C MET A 207 -11.69 15.80 -7.07
N TYR A 208 -12.58 14.94 -7.53
CA TYR A 208 -12.30 13.51 -7.63
C TYR A 208 -11.53 13.24 -8.92
N ASN A 209 -10.42 12.52 -8.81
CA ASN A 209 -9.60 12.10 -9.95
C ASN A 209 -9.35 10.60 -9.90
N GLU A 210 -9.05 9.99 -11.04
CA GLU A 210 -8.71 8.57 -11.14
C GLU A 210 -7.19 8.42 -11.24
N ASP A 211 -6.60 7.60 -10.36
CA ASP A 211 -5.18 7.27 -10.38
C ASP A 211 -4.88 6.20 -11.43
N ARG A 212 -5.12 6.54 -12.71
CA ARG A 212 -4.88 5.61 -13.83
C ARG A 212 -3.40 5.29 -14.03
N GLN A 213 -2.52 6.21 -13.64
CA GLN A 213 -1.08 6.08 -13.87
C GLN A 213 -0.37 5.27 -12.80
N ASN A 214 -0.64 5.53 -11.51
CA ASN A 214 -0.03 4.72 -10.46
C ASN A 214 -0.88 3.49 -10.16
N GLY A 215 -2.18 3.49 -10.50
CA GLY A 215 -3.09 2.38 -10.23
C GLY A 215 -3.20 2.04 -8.74
N ILE A 216 -2.77 2.96 -7.87
CA ILE A 216 -2.88 2.81 -6.43
C ILE A 216 -4.28 3.30 -6.10
N MET A 217 -4.48 4.60 -5.89
CA MET A 217 -5.61 5.17 -5.15
C MET A 217 -7.02 4.98 -5.76
N GLY A 218 -7.15 4.39 -6.95
CA GLY A 218 -8.42 4.32 -7.66
C GLY A 218 -9.00 5.72 -7.84
N GLY A 219 -10.11 6.03 -7.15
CA GLY A 219 -10.67 7.38 -7.07
C GLY A 219 -10.16 8.15 -5.84
N TYR A 220 -9.40 9.24 -6.04
CA TYR A 220 -8.82 10.03 -4.97
C TYR A 220 -9.27 11.49 -5.01
N LYS A 221 -9.10 12.19 -3.88
CA LYS A 221 -9.47 13.61 -3.74
C LYS A 221 -8.28 14.51 -3.97
N LEU A 222 -8.44 15.52 -4.81
CA LEU A 222 -7.51 16.63 -5.03
C LEU A 222 -8.08 17.91 -4.46
N THR A 223 -7.24 18.67 -3.75
CA THR A 223 -7.60 19.99 -3.19
C THR A 223 -6.48 20.98 -3.46
N LEU A 224 -6.83 22.26 -3.61
CA LEU A 224 -5.86 23.35 -3.62
C LEU A 224 -5.74 23.95 -2.22
N GLY A 225 -4.55 24.41 -1.88
CA GLY A 225 -4.33 25.18 -0.67
C GLY A 225 -3.13 26.11 -0.80
N LYS A 226 -2.92 26.88 0.26
CA LYS A 226 -1.81 27.82 0.37
C LYS A 226 -1.38 27.90 1.83
N ASP A 227 -0.08 27.79 2.07
CA ASP A 227 0.52 27.97 3.39
C ASP A 227 1.85 28.74 3.27
N GLY A 228 2.65 28.76 4.34
CA GLY A 228 3.96 29.41 4.35
C GLY A 228 4.94 28.85 3.31
N GLY A 229 4.78 27.59 2.90
CA GLY A 229 5.56 26.94 1.86
C GLY A 229 5.19 27.39 0.43
N GLY A 230 3.99 27.95 0.23
CA GLY A 230 3.51 28.44 -1.05
C GLY A 230 2.12 27.91 -1.42
N ASN A 231 1.78 27.96 -2.70
CA ASN A 231 0.56 27.31 -3.21
C ASN A 231 0.84 25.82 -3.40
N TYR A 232 -0.12 24.98 -3.05
CA TYR A 232 0.03 23.53 -3.18
C TYR A 232 -1.24 22.86 -3.70
N LEU A 233 -1.03 21.71 -4.33
CA LEU A 233 -2.04 20.69 -4.60
C LEU A 233 -1.88 19.60 -3.54
N ALA A 234 -2.95 19.28 -2.81
CA ALA A 234 -2.96 18.14 -1.89
C ALA A 234 -3.79 17.01 -2.48
N TYR A 235 -3.25 15.79 -2.46
CA TYR A 235 -3.98 14.58 -2.77
C TYR A 235 -4.30 13.81 -1.49
N TYR A 236 -5.46 13.19 -1.45
CA TYR A 236 -5.94 12.40 -0.33
C TYR A 236 -6.68 11.17 -0.82
N ASP A 237 -6.37 10.01 -0.23
CA ASP A 237 -7.14 8.79 -0.38
C ASP A 237 -7.15 7.99 0.93
N LYS A 238 -8.22 7.20 1.11
CA LYS A 238 -8.31 6.23 2.20
C LYS A 238 -8.40 4.84 1.62
N TRP A 239 -7.31 4.09 1.74
CA TRP A 239 -7.19 2.72 1.26
C TRP A 239 -7.94 1.74 2.17
N LYS A 240 -9.27 1.66 2.02
CA LYS A 240 -10.16 0.89 2.90
C LYS A 240 -10.85 -0.31 2.25
N LEU A 241 -10.77 -0.42 0.93
CA LEU A 241 -11.39 -1.51 0.13
C LEU A 241 -12.90 -1.70 0.42
N ASP A 242 -13.61 -0.59 0.66
CA ASP A 242 -15.05 -0.63 0.93
C ASP A 242 -15.80 -1.37 -0.19
N GLY A 243 -16.69 -2.28 0.20
CA GLY A 243 -17.45 -3.09 -0.74
C GLY A 243 -16.81 -4.45 -1.06
N THR A 244 -15.58 -4.68 -0.63
CA THR A 244 -14.97 -6.02 -0.70
C THR A 244 -15.15 -6.78 0.63
N PRO A 245 -15.08 -8.13 0.62
CA PRO A 245 -15.08 -8.94 1.83
C PRO A 245 -13.98 -8.58 2.84
N GLU A 246 -12.88 -8.01 2.38
CA GLU A 246 -11.75 -7.58 3.21
C GLU A 246 -11.99 -6.19 3.83
N GLY A 247 -12.64 -5.25 3.13
CA GLY A 247 -12.84 -3.89 3.63
C GLY A 247 -13.96 -3.72 4.68
N LYS A 248 -15.13 -4.34 4.48
CA LYS A 248 -16.31 -4.08 5.33
C LYS A 248 -16.35 -5.00 6.56
N GLY A 249 -15.59 -4.64 7.59
CA GLY A 249 -15.45 -5.48 8.79
C GLY A 249 -14.74 -6.80 8.48
N GLY A 250 -13.91 -6.80 7.44
CA GLY A 250 -13.22 -7.98 6.96
C GLY A 250 -12.26 -8.54 8.00
N LEU A 251 -11.94 -9.81 7.79
CA LEU A 251 -11.21 -10.63 8.75
C LEU A 251 -9.72 -10.29 8.83
N VAL A 252 -9.23 -9.56 7.83
CA VAL A 252 -7.81 -9.37 7.54
C VAL A 252 -7.58 -7.97 7.01
N GLY A 253 -6.38 -7.48 7.29
CA GLY A 253 -5.92 -6.20 6.82
C GLY A 253 -6.42 -4.99 7.62
N LYS A 254 -5.89 -3.82 7.28
CA LYS A 254 -6.13 -2.58 8.00
C LYS A 254 -6.08 -1.39 7.04
N PRO A 255 -7.14 -0.55 7.01
CA PRO A 255 -7.12 0.64 6.21
C PRO A 255 -6.03 1.62 6.62
N PHE A 256 -5.57 2.41 5.66
CA PHE A 256 -4.65 3.52 5.90
C PHE A 256 -4.94 4.71 4.99
N GLU A 257 -4.42 5.87 5.39
CA GLU A 257 -4.69 7.13 4.70
C GLU A 257 -3.43 7.62 3.99
N ILE A 258 -3.62 7.94 2.71
CA ILE A 258 -2.61 8.50 1.84
C ILE A 258 -2.92 9.99 1.75
N TYR A 259 -1.95 10.84 2.09
CA TYR A 259 -2.05 12.27 1.99
C TYR A 259 -0.67 12.87 1.76
N ASP A 260 -0.56 13.80 0.82
CA ASP A 260 0.67 14.61 0.69
C ASP A 260 0.39 15.91 -0.07
N ARG A 261 1.38 16.81 -0.09
CA ARG A 261 1.32 18.11 -0.77
C ARG A 261 2.36 18.25 -1.87
N ILE A 262 1.97 18.92 -2.94
CA ILE A 262 2.80 19.22 -4.10
C ILE A 262 2.77 20.72 -4.32
N TYR A 263 3.86 21.39 -3.99
CA TYR A 263 3.99 22.83 -4.16
C TYR A 263 4.19 23.17 -5.63
N TYR A 264 3.57 24.26 -6.07
CA TYR A 264 3.66 24.71 -7.45
C TYR A 264 3.69 26.24 -7.55
N ASP A 265 4.31 26.73 -8.62
CA ASP A 265 4.23 28.14 -9.00
C ASP A 265 2.85 28.40 -9.63
N PRO A 266 2.02 29.31 -9.11
CA PRO A 266 0.67 29.56 -9.60
C PRO A 266 0.62 30.19 -11.00
N LEU A 267 1.73 30.73 -11.51
CA LEU A 267 1.83 31.33 -12.85
C LEU A 267 2.22 30.29 -13.90
N THR A 268 3.20 29.43 -13.58
CA THR A 268 3.76 28.46 -14.54
C THR A 268 3.18 27.06 -14.39
N PHE A 269 2.59 26.76 -13.22
CA PHE A 269 2.19 25.42 -12.76
C PHE A 269 3.33 24.41 -12.71
N GLU A 270 4.56 24.88 -12.62
CA GLU A 270 5.71 24.02 -12.39
C GLU A 270 5.77 23.62 -10.92
N VAL A 271 6.13 22.35 -10.67
CA VAL A 271 6.39 21.84 -9.32
C VAL A 271 7.61 22.58 -8.77
N VAL A 272 7.46 23.14 -7.58
CA VAL A 272 8.54 23.84 -6.87
C VAL A 272 8.79 23.17 -5.52
N GLU A 273 9.99 23.38 -4.98
CA GLU A 273 10.26 23.03 -3.60
C GLU A 273 9.46 23.94 -2.65
N PRO A 274 8.99 23.42 -1.50
CA PRO A 274 8.35 24.26 -0.50
C PRO A 274 9.33 25.35 -0.07
N LYS A 275 8.85 26.59 0.04
CA LYS A 275 9.64 27.64 0.69
C LYS A 275 9.96 27.18 2.10
N ALA A 276 11.22 27.35 2.51
CA ALA A 276 11.61 27.08 3.89
C ALA A 276 10.68 27.86 4.80
N ILE A 277 9.83 27.14 5.54
CA ILE A 277 8.94 27.72 6.52
C ILE A 277 9.86 28.27 7.60
N SER A 278 9.82 29.58 7.87
CA SER A 278 10.63 30.11 8.96
C SER A 278 10.22 29.40 10.26
N PRO A 279 11.16 29.10 11.17
CA PRO A 279 10.83 28.45 12.43
C PRO A 279 9.73 29.17 13.21
N GLU A 280 9.56 30.48 13.02
CA GLU A 280 8.50 31.27 13.67
C GLU A 280 7.09 30.94 13.18
N ALA A 281 6.93 30.37 11.98
CA ALA A 281 5.63 29.97 11.43
C ALA A 281 5.23 28.53 11.82
N LEU A 282 6.10 27.80 12.51
CA LEU A 282 5.82 26.46 13.07
C LEU A 282 5.50 26.49 14.58
N ALA A 283 5.57 27.66 15.21
CA ALA A 283 5.27 27.90 16.62
C ALA A 283 3.83 28.40 16.81
#